data_AF-A0A667XCT5-F1
#
_entry.id   AF-A0A667XCT5-F1
#
_cell.length_a   1.000
_cell.length_b   1.000
_cell.length_c   1.000
_cell.angle_alpha   90.00
_cell.angle_beta   90.00
_cell.angle_gamma   90.00
#
_symmetry.space_group_name_H-M   'P 1'
#
loop_
_entity.id
_entity.type
_entity.pdbx_description
1 polymer ?
#
loop_
_entity_poly.entity_id
_entity_poly.type
_entity_poly.pdbx_seq_one_letter_code
_entity_poly.pdbx_strand_id
1 'polypeptide(L)'
;IKEKPVSMAAAHSTVALIEGECDAADPWDLPDMKDTGVPWSVLDTTGKVLRVLVAVGKVILLLGFLYTFICSLDILSSAFQLVGGKAAGDIFQENSVLSNPLAGLVIGVLVTLLVQSSSTSSSIVVSMVSSGLLTVQLAVPIIMGTNIGTSVTNTLVAMTQAGDRRTFRRAFAGATVHDFFNWLSVLVLLPLEVATGYLYLVTKLIIDSFSIKSGEAPDLLNVITDLLTESIIQLDESVISGIATGDVEARNKSLIKKWCQTFTNTSLMNVTGPGSGNCTSPSNVSVTYYIQKCEHLFVDVTLPDLAVGLILLAVSLLVLCSCLVLIVKLLNSMLRGQVAVVIKKILNTDFPFPFGWVTGYIAIVVGAGMTFIVQSSSVFTSAITPLVGIGVISIERAYPLSLGANIGTTTTALVAAMASPGDTLANALQIALVHFLFNISGIILWYPVPFTRIPIRLAKSLGNITASYRWFAAVYIICCFFIFPFIIFSLSLAGWQVLLSVGIPLLIMLFIIVAINILQRQQPRCLPTILRSWDFLPLWAHSLAPWDSVVALITAKSCCCCKCCLVAADEQDHKDKEPMGTKKDLMVEMYDNPAMSAEREVYSEKKMESSILKSTQL
;
A
#
# COMPACT_ATOMS: atom_id res chain seq x y z
N ILE A 1 21.95 -46.39 -68.88
CA ILE A 1 21.32 -47.03 -67.70
C ILE A 1 22.35 -47.03 -66.56
N LYS A 2 21.91 -46.61 -65.37
CA LYS A 2 22.61 -46.41 -64.08
C LYS A 2 23.29 -45.05 -63.85
N GLU A 3 22.45 -44.09 -63.52
CA GLU A 3 22.75 -42.95 -62.63
C GLU A 3 23.29 -43.46 -61.27
N LYS A 4 24.37 -42.86 -60.79
CA LYS A 4 24.75 -42.89 -59.37
C LYS A 4 24.30 -41.56 -58.75
N PRO A 5 23.53 -41.54 -57.65
CA PRO A 5 23.18 -40.29 -57.00
C PRO A 5 24.42 -39.73 -56.28
N VAL A 6 24.79 -38.50 -56.63
CA VAL A 6 25.70 -37.68 -55.83
C VAL A 6 24.92 -37.25 -54.58
N SER A 7 25.31 -37.76 -53.43
CA SER A 7 24.83 -37.32 -52.13
C SER A 7 25.30 -35.87 -51.90
N MET A 8 24.38 -34.92 -51.98
CA MET A 8 24.60 -33.56 -51.47
C MET A 8 24.68 -33.63 -49.95
N ALA A 9 25.79 -33.17 -49.38
CA ALA A 9 25.87 -32.91 -47.95
C ALA A 9 24.79 -31.91 -47.57
N ALA A 10 23.98 -32.25 -46.56
CA ALA A 10 22.98 -31.36 -46.01
C ALA A 10 23.68 -30.10 -45.50
N ALA A 11 23.21 -28.93 -45.94
CA ALA A 11 23.61 -27.65 -45.36
C ALA A 11 23.16 -27.65 -43.89
N HIS A 12 24.12 -27.81 -42.98
CA HIS A 12 23.87 -27.62 -41.57
C HIS A 12 23.53 -26.15 -41.34
N SER A 13 22.25 -25.87 -41.05
CA SER A 13 21.80 -24.59 -40.55
C SER A 13 22.58 -24.26 -39.27
N THR A 14 23.16 -23.07 -39.20
CA THR A 14 23.86 -22.51 -38.03
C THR A 14 22.98 -22.44 -36.77
N VAL A 15 21.70 -22.76 -36.88
CA VAL A 15 20.76 -22.90 -35.76
C VAL A 15 21.02 -24.16 -34.92
N ALA A 16 21.55 -25.23 -35.51
CA ALA A 16 21.75 -26.52 -34.82
C ALA A 16 22.99 -26.56 -33.90
N LEU A 17 23.80 -25.50 -33.84
CA LEU A 17 24.97 -25.40 -32.96
C LEU A 17 24.72 -24.56 -31.70
N ILE A 18 23.47 -24.12 -31.47
CA ILE A 18 23.07 -23.40 -30.24
C ILE A 18 22.24 -24.30 -29.30
N GLU A 19 21.72 -25.43 -29.76
CA GLU A 19 20.92 -26.38 -28.95
C GLU A 19 21.78 -27.27 -28.01
N GLY A 20 22.84 -26.71 -27.44
CA GLY A 20 23.80 -27.41 -26.57
C GLY A 20 24.04 -26.74 -25.21
N GLU A 21 23.37 -25.65 -24.89
CA GLU A 21 23.25 -25.17 -23.51
C GLU A 21 21.89 -25.62 -23.00
N CYS A 22 21.86 -26.42 -21.94
CA CYS A 22 20.63 -26.74 -21.23
C CYS A 22 19.89 -25.43 -20.95
N ASP A 23 18.70 -25.25 -21.53
CA ASP A 23 17.80 -24.14 -21.19
C ASP A 23 17.59 -24.16 -19.67
N ALA A 24 18.30 -23.29 -18.96
CA ALA A 24 17.97 -22.96 -17.58
C ALA A 24 16.61 -22.28 -17.64
N ALA A 25 15.53 -23.07 -17.50
CA ALA A 25 14.15 -22.59 -17.59
C ALA A 25 14.01 -21.27 -16.82
N ASP A 26 13.57 -20.19 -17.50
CA ASP A 26 13.48 -18.86 -16.88
C ASP A 26 12.66 -19.01 -15.60
N PRO A 27 13.25 -18.69 -14.43
CA PRO A 27 12.53 -18.78 -13.18
C PRO A 27 11.18 -18.05 -13.25
N TRP A 28 11.06 -16.95 -13.99
CA TRP A 28 9.85 -16.13 -14.12
C TRP A 28 8.77 -16.68 -15.05
N ASP A 29 9.01 -17.78 -15.76
CA ASP A 29 8.00 -18.39 -16.63
C ASP A 29 6.76 -18.87 -15.84
N LEU A 30 5.61 -18.73 -16.50
CA LEU A 30 4.31 -19.09 -15.92
C LEU A 30 4.12 -20.61 -16.03
N PRO A 31 3.77 -21.32 -14.94
CA PRO A 31 3.56 -22.75 -14.97
C PRO A 31 2.20 -23.08 -15.60
N ASP A 32 2.12 -24.26 -16.21
CA ASP A 32 0.86 -24.83 -16.68
C ASP A 32 -0.04 -25.21 -15.49
N MET A 33 -1.24 -24.64 -15.46
CA MET A 33 -2.19 -24.90 -14.39
C MET A 33 -2.99 -26.17 -14.70
N LYS A 34 -3.07 -27.07 -13.72
CA LYS A 34 -4.09 -28.12 -13.72
C LYS A 34 -5.41 -27.50 -13.29
N ASP A 35 -6.41 -27.53 -14.16
CA ASP A 35 -7.74 -26.98 -13.90
C ASP A 35 -8.41 -27.81 -12.80
N THR A 36 -8.58 -27.24 -11.60
CA THR A 36 -9.18 -27.94 -10.45
C THR A 36 -10.69 -27.66 -10.32
N GLY A 37 -11.25 -26.80 -11.18
CA GLY A 37 -12.66 -26.41 -11.14
C GLY A 37 -13.54 -27.24 -12.08
N VAL A 38 -14.74 -27.60 -11.63
CA VAL A 38 -15.74 -28.24 -12.50
C VAL A 38 -16.22 -27.23 -13.56
N PRO A 39 -16.06 -27.52 -14.87
CA PRO A 39 -16.46 -26.61 -15.96
C PRO A 39 -17.95 -26.25 -15.91
N TRP A 40 -18.31 -25.04 -16.34
CA TRP A 40 -19.72 -24.60 -16.38
C TRP A 40 -20.61 -25.51 -17.24
N SER A 41 -20.03 -26.12 -18.27
CA SER A 41 -20.70 -27.07 -19.16
C SER A 41 -21.11 -28.38 -18.47
N VAL A 42 -20.47 -28.73 -17.34
CA VAL A 42 -20.66 -30.00 -16.63
C VAL A 42 -21.62 -29.85 -15.44
N LEU A 43 -22.04 -28.63 -15.10
CA LEU A 43 -23.00 -28.39 -14.00
C LEU A 43 -24.47 -28.61 -14.44
N ASP A 44 -25.22 -29.32 -13.60
CA ASP A 44 -26.69 -29.39 -13.66
C ASP A 44 -27.34 -28.01 -13.47
N THR A 45 -28.58 -27.84 -13.95
CA THR A 45 -29.43 -26.65 -13.85
C THR A 45 -29.50 -26.12 -12.41
N THR A 46 -29.65 -27.02 -11.43
CA THR A 46 -29.66 -26.68 -10.00
C THR A 46 -28.32 -26.10 -9.55
N GLY A 47 -27.22 -26.69 -10.00
CA GLY A 47 -25.86 -26.22 -9.73
C GLY A 47 -25.56 -24.87 -10.37
N LYS A 48 -26.06 -24.62 -11.59
CA LYS A 48 -25.93 -23.32 -12.27
C LYS A 48 -26.69 -22.23 -11.52
N VAL A 49 -27.94 -22.48 -11.14
CA VAL A 49 -28.76 -21.53 -10.37
C VAL A 49 -28.13 -21.24 -9.02
N LEU A 50 -27.69 -22.27 -8.29
CA LEU A 50 -27.02 -22.08 -6.99
C LEU A 50 -25.73 -21.25 -7.13
N ARG A 51 -24.92 -21.51 -8.17
CA ARG A 51 -23.68 -20.75 -8.42
C ARG A 51 -23.98 -19.27 -8.72
N VAL A 52 -25.03 -18.97 -9.50
CA VAL A 52 -25.46 -17.58 -9.77
C VAL A 52 -25.99 -16.93 -8.49
N LEU A 53 -26.84 -17.61 -7.71
CA LEU A 53 -27.36 -17.08 -6.45
C LEU A 53 -26.25 -16.80 -5.44
N VAL A 54 -25.26 -17.68 -5.32
CA VAL A 54 -24.08 -17.44 -4.47
C VAL A 54 -23.28 -16.24 -4.99
N ALA A 55 -23.10 -16.08 -6.31
CA ALA A 55 -22.41 -14.92 -6.87
C ALA A 55 -23.18 -13.60 -6.59
N VAL A 56 -24.49 -13.58 -6.84
CA VAL A 56 -25.36 -12.42 -6.57
C VAL A 56 -25.38 -12.10 -5.08
N GLY A 57 -25.53 -13.11 -4.21
CA GLY A 57 -25.49 -12.96 -2.77
C GLY A 57 -24.16 -12.39 -2.26
N LYS A 58 -23.03 -12.81 -2.83
CA LYS A 58 -21.72 -12.20 -2.55
C LYS A 58 -21.66 -10.74 -2.99
N VAL A 59 -22.23 -10.37 -4.14
CA VAL A 59 -22.28 -8.97 -4.59
C VAL A 59 -23.16 -8.11 -3.67
N ILE A 60 -24.33 -8.59 -3.28
CA ILE A 60 -25.22 -7.88 -2.33
C ILE A 60 -24.52 -7.70 -0.98
N LEU A 61 -23.87 -8.75 -0.47
CA LEU A 61 -23.12 -8.69 0.78
C LEU A 61 -21.95 -7.70 0.69
N LEU A 62 -21.27 -7.63 -0.45
CA LEU A 62 -20.21 -6.65 -0.70
C LEU A 62 -20.75 -5.21 -0.65
N LEU A 63 -21.88 -4.94 -1.31
CA LEU A 63 -22.56 -3.63 -1.26
C LEU A 63 -23.01 -3.28 0.16
N GLY A 64 -23.52 -4.26 0.92
CA GLY A 64 -23.91 -4.06 2.32
C GLY A 64 -22.72 -3.71 3.22
N PHE A 65 -21.60 -4.41 3.08
CA PHE A 65 -20.37 -4.05 3.80
C PHE A 65 -19.85 -2.67 3.38
N LEU A 66 -19.89 -2.35 2.09
CA LEU A 66 -19.50 -1.02 1.62
C LEU A 66 -20.38 0.10 2.24
N TYR A 67 -21.68 -0.11 2.31
CA TYR A 67 -22.59 0.83 2.98
C TYR A 67 -22.20 1.04 4.45
N THR A 68 -22.03 -0.04 5.22
CA THR A 68 -21.62 0.03 6.63
C THR A 68 -20.25 0.70 6.79
N PHE A 69 -19.33 0.47 5.85
CA PHE A 69 -18.04 1.13 5.82
C PHE A 69 -18.18 2.65 5.67
N ILE A 70 -19.00 3.12 4.72
CA ILE A 70 -19.24 4.56 4.50
C ILE A 70 -19.88 5.20 5.74
N CYS A 71 -20.91 4.59 6.33
CA CYS A 71 -21.50 5.08 7.59
C CYS A 71 -20.48 5.16 8.74
N SER A 72 -19.56 4.19 8.83
CA SER A 72 -18.53 4.20 9.87
C SER A 72 -17.52 5.34 9.71
N LEU A 73 -17.26 5.81 8.48
CA LEU A 73 -16.40 6.97 8.22
C LEU A 73 -17.02 8.27 8.73
N ASP A 74 -18.32 8.42 8.57
CA ASP A 74 -19.05 9.60 9.00
C ASP A 74 -19.12 9.71 10.54
N ILE A 75 -19.41 8.58 11.21
CA ILE A 75 -19.32 8.48 12.68
C ILE A 75 -17.89 8.76 13.16
N LEU A 76 -16.87 8.26 12.44
CA LEU A 76 -15.46 8.50 12.76
C LEU A 76 -15.08 9.98 12.59
N SER A 77 -15.62 10.66 11.58
CA SER A 77 -15.47 12.11 11.39
C SER A 77 -16.02 12.89 12.58
N SER A 78 -17.25 12.58 12.99
CA SER A 78 -17.89 13.17 14.17
C SER A 78 -17.09 12.89 15.46
N ALA A 79 -16.57 11.67 15.60
CA ALA A 79 -15.73 11.28 16.72
C ALA A 79 -14.42 12.10 16.78
N PHE A 80 -13.77 12.31 15.63
CA PHE A 80 -12.60 13.17 15.57
C PHE A 80 -12.92 14.63 15.90
N GLN A 81 -14.06 15.16 15.44
CA GLN A 81 -14.52 16.50 15.83
C GLN A 81 -14.71 16.63 17.35
N LEU A 82 -15.20 15.59 18.02
CA LEU A 82 -15.36 15.57 19.49
C LEU A 82 -14.04 15.47 20.24
N VAL A 83 -13.14 14.60 19.79
CA VAL A 83 -11.83 14.37 20.42
C VAL A 83 -10.89 15.56 20.16
N GLY A 84 -10.89 16.05 18.93
CA GLY A 84 -10.00 17.11 18.45
C GLY A 84 -10.54 18.52 18.64
N GLY A 85 -11.85 18.76 18.59
CA GLY A 85 -12.41 20.12 18.55
C GLY A 85 -11.94 21.04 19.68
N LYS A 86 -11.62 20.49 20.87
CA LYS A 86 -11.05 21.26 22.00
C LYS A 86 -9.54 21.08 22.20
N ALA A 87 -8.98 19.90 21.97
CA ALA A 87 -7.56 19.60 22.25
C ALA A 87 -6.64 19.78 21.02
N ALA A 88 -7.16 19.60 19.81
CA ALA A 88 -6.41 19.74 18.57
C ALA A 88 -6.21 21.21 18.18
N GLY A 89 -7.12 22.12 18.53
CA GLY A 89 -6.89 23.56 18.33
C GLY A 89 -5.57 24.02 18.95
N ASP A 90 -5.28 23.55 20.17
CA ASP A 90 -4.08 23.93 20.92
C ASP A 90 -2.83 23.10 20.50
N ILE A 91 -2.99 21.80 20.18
CA ILE A 91 -1.85 20.93 19.76
C ILE A 91 -1.41 21.17 18.31
N PHE A 92 -2.33 21.53 17.41
CA PHE A 92 -2.02 21.69 15.97
C PHE A 92 -1.57 23.11 15.62
N GLN A 93 -1.85 24.12 16.46
CA GLN A 93 -1.36 25.49 16.26
C GLN A 93 0.06 25.73 16.84
N GLU A 94 0.51 24.94 17.82
CA GLU A 94 1.77 25.23 18.53
C GLU A 94 2.96 24.28 18.23
N ASN A 95 2.77 23.16 17.54
CA ASN A 95 3.83 22.15 17.42
C ASN A 95 4.65 22.23 16.12
N SER A 96 5.92 22.63 16.26
CA SER A 96 6.97 22.55 15.22
C SER A 96 7.12 21.16 14.58
N VAL A 97 6.70 20.11 15.29
CA VAL A 97 6.71 18.71 14.82
C VAL A 97 5.78 18.48 13.62
N LEU A 98 4.57 19.08 13.64
CA LEU A 98 3.58 18.85 12.58
C LEU A 98 3.88 19.67 11.33
N SER A 99 4.56 20.82 11.46
CA SER A 99 5.02 21.60 10.30
C SER A 99 6.06 20.87 9.43
N ASN A 100 6.63 19.77 9.93
CA ASN A 100 7.63 19.01 9.21
C ASN A 100 6.96 17.99 8.25
N PRO A 101 7.15 18.13 6.92
CA PRO A 101 6.51 17.25 5.94
C PRO A 101 6.94 15.79 6.07
N LEU A 102 8.15 15.49 6.55
CA LEU A 102 8.60 14.12 6.77
C LEU A 102 7.94 13.49 8.00
N ALA A 103 7.66 14.28 9.03
CA ALA A 103 6.85 13.82 10.15
C ALA A 103 5.44 13.46 9.69
N GLY A 104 4.82 14.32 8.86
CA GLY A 104 3.53 14.01 8.22
C GLY A 104 3.56 12.71 7.41
N LEU A 105 4.59 12.51 6.58
CA LEU A 105 4.79 11.27 5.82
C LEU A 105 4.82 10.04 6.73
N VAL A 106 5.62 10.07 7.80
CA VAL A 106 5.76 8.93 8.72
C VAL A 106 4.47 8.68 9.49
N ILE A 107 3.75 9.73 9.91
CA ILE A 107 2.42 9.60 10.52
C ILE A 107 1.49 8.85 9.56
N GLY A 108 1.46 9.21 8.28
CA GLY A 108 0.64 8.54 7.26
C GLY A 108 0.98 7.05 7.11
N VAL A 109 2.28 6.73 7.08
CA VAL A 109 2.76 5.33 7.06
C VAL A 109 2.25 4.60 8.30
N LEU A 110 2.52 5.11 9.51
CA LEU A 110 2.17 4.47 10.77
C LEU A 110 0.66 4.29 10.94
N VAL A 111 -0.14 5.32 10.63
CA VAL A 111 -1.61 5.22 10.66
C VAL A 111 -2.09 4.09 9.75
N THR A 112 -1.52 3.97 8.56
CA THR A 112 -1.88 2.90 7.63
C THR A 112 -1.39 1.53 8.07
N LEU A 113 -0.22 1.44 8.74
CA LEU A 113 0.25 0.18 9.32
C LEU A 113 -0.64 -0.31 10.45
N LEU A 114 -1.13 0.60 11.29
CA LEU A 114 -2.02 0.27 12.40
C LEU A 114 -3.41 -0.11 11.90
N VAL A 115 -3.94 0.67 10.96
CA VAL A 115 -5.29 0.45 10.40
C VAL A 115 -5.31 -0.65 9.34
N GLN A 116 -4.16 -1.00 8.75
CA GLN A 116 -4.00 -1.98 7.67
C GLN A 116 -4.80 -1.66 6.39
N SER A 117 -5.21 -0.40 6.22
CA SER A 117 -6.07 0.02 5.12
C SER A 117 -5.80 1.45 4.72
N SER A 118 -5.21 1.64 3.55
CA SER A 118 -4.89 2.99 3.06
C SER A 118 -6.12 3.79 2.67
N SER A 119 -7.20 3.15 2.21
CA SER A 119 -8.48 3.81 1.92
C SER A 119 -9.14 4.35 3.18
N THR A 120 -9.06 3.58 4.27
CA THR A 120 -9.47 4.03 5.60
C THR A 120 -8.60 5.18 6.09
N SER A 121 -7.28 5.00 6.04
CA SER A 121 -6.34 6.01 6.53
C SER A 121 -6.44 7.32 5.75
N SER A 122 -6.63 7.27 4.43
CA SER A 122 -6.89 8.48 3.64
C SER A 122 -8.22 9.12 4.01
N SER A 123 -9.28 8.34 4.21
CA SER A 123 -10.59 8.87 4.62
C SER A 123 -10.53 9.55 6.00
N ILE A 124 -9.78 8.97 6.95
CA ILE A 124 -9.49 9.61 8.25
C ILE A 124 -8.84 10.98 8.05
N VAL A 125 -7.83 11.07 7.18
CA VAL A 125 -7.14 12.33 6.90
C VAL A 125 -8.09 13.34 6.23
N VAL A 126 -8.95 12.89 5.30
CA VAL A 126 -9.98 13.74 4.69
C VAL A 126 -10.95 14.26 5.75
N SER A 127 -11.46 13.40 6.63
CA SER A 127 -12.34 13.80 7.75
C SER A 127 -11.65 14.75 8.73
N MET A 128 -10.36 14.59 8.99
CA MET A 128 -9.57 15.52 9.81
C MET A 128 -9.41 16.90 9.15
N VAL A 129 -9.29 16.94 7.82
CA VAL A 129 -9.27 18.21 7.06
C VAL A 129 -10.64 18.86 7.02
N SER A 130 -11.71 18.07 6.82
CA SER A 130 -13.09 18.56 6.88
C SER A 130 -13.43 19.12 8.26
N SER A 131 -13.02 18.47 9.34
CA SER A 131 -13.24 18.94 10.71
C SER A 131 -12.39 20.16 11.13
N GLY A 132 -11.56 20.69 10.24
CA GLY A 132 -10.68 21.82 10.53
C GLY A 132 -9.50 21.49 11.46
N LEU A 133 -9.28 20.20 11.78
CA LEU A 133 -8.19 19.75 12.65
C LEU A 133 -6.84 19.73 11.92
N LEU A 134 -6.87 19.46 10.60
CA LEU A 134 -5.71 19.47 9.73
C LEU A 134 -5.90 20.48 8.60
N THR A 135 -4.88 21.26 8.30
CA THR A 135 -4.85 22.04 7.06
C THR A 135 -4.47 21.13 5.89
N VAL A 136 -4.90 21.49 4.68
CA VAL A 136 -4.60 20.69 3.48
C VAL A 136 -3.09 20.51 3.29
N GLN A 137 -2.29 21.54 3.55
CA GLN A 137 -0.83 21.51 3.43
C GLN A 137 -0.19 20.49 4.37
N LEU A 138 -0.69 20.38 5.60
CA LEU A 138 -0.21 19.37 6.57
C LEU A 138 -0.70 17.97 6.22
N ALA A 139 -1.86 17.86 5.57
CA ALA A 139 -2.42 16.59 5.14
C ALA A 139 -1.74 16.00 3.89
N VAL A 140 -1.16 16.82 3.00
CA VAL A 140 -0.52 16.32 1.76
C VAL A 140 0.56 15.26 2.03
N PRO A 141 1.57 15.49 2.89
CA PRO A 141 2.58 14.47 3.18
C PRO A 141 1.98 13.25 3.89
N ILE A 142 0.95 13.43 4.72
CA ILE A 142 0.26 12.31 5.39
C ILE A 142 -0.37 11.39 4.35
N ILE A 143 -1.08 11.93 3.34
CA ILE A 143 -1.64 11.14 2.23
C ILE A 143 -0.56 10.43 1.41
N MET A 144 0.61 11.05 1.20
CA MET A 144 1.72 10.34 0.56
C MET A 144 2.17 9.13 1.40
N GLY A 145 2.20 9.29 2.72
CA GLY A 145 2.55 8.24 3.67
C GLY A 145 1.53 7.10 3.70
N THR A 146 0.23 7.42 3.59
CA THR A 146 -0.80 6.37 3.58
C THR A 146 -0.68 5.46 2.36
N ASN A 147 -0.25 5.98 1.20
CA ASN A 147 0.01 5.15 0.03
C ASN A 147 1.19 4.19 0.26
N ILE A 148 2.28 4.64 0.89
CA ILE A 148 3.41 3.76 1.25
C ILE A 148 2.93 2.62 2.15
N GLY A 149 2.14 2.92 3.20
CA GLY A 149 1.70 1.93 4.18
C GLY A 149 0.86 0.78 3.61
N THR A 150 0.11 1.01 2.53
CA THR A 150 -0.72 -0.01 1.82
C THR A 150 0.03 -1.31 1.49
N SER A 151 1.34 -1.16 1.28
CA SER A 151 2.26 -2.18 0.80
C SER A 151 2.49 -3.33 1.79
N VAL A 152 2.38 -3.06 3.11
CA VAL A 152 2.69 -4.05 4.15
C VAL A 152 1.79 -5.26 4.09
N THR A 153 0.49 -5.06 3.90
CA THR A 153 -0.47 -6.16 3.84
C THR A 153 -0.12 -7.13 2.71
N ASN A 154 0.29 -6.63 1.54
CA ASN A 154 0.70 -7.47 0.41
C ASN A 154 1.96 -8.29 0.72
N THR A 155 2.95 -7.66 1.35
CA THR A 155 4.20 -8.35 1.74
C THR A 155 3.96 -9.43 2.80
N LEU A 156 3.07 -9.19 3.76
CA LEU A 156 2.63 -10.20 4.73
C LEU A 156 1.89 -11.36 4.05
N VAL A 157 1.05 -11.08 3.05
CA VAL A 157 0.39 -12.14 2.26
C VAL A 157 1.39 -12.94 1.42
N ALA A 158 2.44 -12.30 0.88
CA ALA A 158 3.50 -13.04 0.20
C ALA A 158 4.20 -14.04 1.13
N MET A 159 4.39 -13.68 2.41
CA MET A 159 4.98 -14.57 3.43
C MET A 159 4.18 -15.86 3.65
N THR A 160 2.86 -15.85 3.43
CA THR A 160 2.05 -17.09 3.58
C THR A 160 2.38 -18.12 2.51
N GLN A 161 2.99 -17.71 1.40
CA GLN A 161 3.46 -18.58 0.33
C GLN A 161 4.95 -18.87 0.44
N ALA A 162 5.56 -18.57 1.59
CA ALA A 162 6.95 -18.90 1.80
C ALA A 162 7.18 -20.37 1.48
N GLY A 163 6.36 -21.33 1.93
CA GLY A 163 6.56 -22.79 1.82
C GLY A 163 7.34 -23.29 0.59
N ASP A 164 6.98 -22.86 -0.63
CA ASP A 164 7.72 -23.17 -1.87
C ASP A 164 8.58 -21.98 -2.34
N ARG A 165 9.88 -22.21 -2.63
CA ARG A 165 10.82 -21.17 -3.05
C ARG A 165 10.41 -20.50 -4.37
N ARG A 166 9.92 -21.26 -5.36
CA ARG A 166 9.55 -20.70 -6.67
C ARG A 166 8.30 -19.82 -6.57
N THR A 167 7.29 -20.31 -5.85
CA THR A 167 6.06 -19.57 -5.54
C THR A 167 6.35 -18.33 -4.72
N PHE A 168 7.18 -18.44 -3.67
CA PHE A 168 7.55 -17.32 -2.82
C PHE A 168 8.29 -16.22 -3.59
N ARG A 169 9.25 -16.58 -4.44
CA ARG A 169 9.99 -15.64 -5.31
C ARG A 169 9.04 -14.75 -6.12
N ARG A 170 8.02 -15.36 -6.75
CA ARG A 170 7.03 -14.64 -7.56
C ARG A 170 6.05 -13.85 -6.71
N ALA A 171 5.54 -14.44 -5.63
CA ALA A 171 4.62 -13.77 -4.71
C ALA A 171 5.27 -12.52 -4.10
N PHE A 172 6.50 -12.63 -3.62
CA PHE A 172 7.22 -11.52 -2.99
C PHE A 172 7.55 -10.41 -3.98
N ALA A 173 7.95 -10.74 -5.21
CA ALA A 173 8.10 -9.75 -6.27
C ALA A 173 6.76 -9.11 -6.67
N GLY A 174 5.67 -9.88 -6.73
CA GLY A 174 4.31 -9.39 -6.97
C GLY A 174 3.81 -8.44 -5.88
N ALA A 175 4.19 -8.65 -4.62
CA ALA A 175 3.90 -7.72 -3.54
C ALA A 175 4.77 -6.44 -3.66
N THR A 176 6.09 -6.61 -3.76
CA THR A 176 7.06 -5.51 -3.65
C THR A 176 7.12 -4.60 -4.87
N VAL A 177 6.62 -5.02 -6.04
CA VAL A 177 6.49 -4.14 -7.21
C VAL A 177 5.58 -2.95 -6.93
N HIS A 178 4.57 -3.15 -6.08
CA HIS A 178 3.71 -2.09 -5.60
C HIS A 178 4.45 -1.19 -4.58
N ASP A 179 5.20 -1.78 -3.64
CA ASP A 179 6.01 -1.05 -2.67
C ASP A 179 7.00 -0.09 -3.36
N PHE A 180 7.76 -0.61 -4.32
CA PHE A 180 8.77 0.17 -5.04
C PHE A 180 8.14 1.33 -5.79
N PHE A 181 6.96 1.15 -6.38
CA PHE A 181 6.24 2.24 -7.02
C PHE A 181 5.90 3.37 -6.03
N ASN A 182 5.33 3.03 -4.87
CA ASN A 182 4.95 4.03 -3.87
C ASN A 182 6.18 4.76 -3.30
N TRP A 183 7.21 4.00 -2.92
CA TRP A 183 8.45 4.58 -2.40
C TRP A 183 9.14 5.49 -3.42
N LEU A 184 9.30 5.04 -4.67
CA LEU A 184 9.94 5.84 -5.72
C LEU A 184 9.12 7.08 -6.07
N SER A 185 7.78 6.98 -6.05
CA SER A 185 6.90 8.14 -6.28
C SER A 185 7.04 9.17 -5.16
N VAL A 186 7.06 8.76 -3.89
CA VAL A 186 7.27 9.68 -2.77
C VAL A 186 8.66 10.29 -2.79
N LEU A 187 9.71 9.53 -3.12
CA LEU A 187 11.08 10.05 -3.22
C LEU A 187 11.23 11.19 -4.23
N VAL A 188 10.40 11.23 -5.26
CA VAL A 188 10.40 12.31 -6.27
C VAL A 188 9.38 13.39 -5.94
N LEU A 189 8.14 13.01 -5.62
CA LEU A 189 7.01 13.94 -5.47
C LEU A 189 7.02 14.68 -4.14
N LEU A 190 7.55 14.10 -3.06
CA LEU A 190 7.61 14.80 -1.77
C LEU A 190 8.60 15.97 -1.79
N PRO A 191 9.86 15.82 -2.24
CA PRO A 191 10.75 16.98 -2.39
C PRO A 191 10.20 18.03 -3.35
N LEU A 192 9.54 17.61 -4.44
CA LEU A 192 8.88 18.51 -5.37
C LEU A 192 7.76 19.31 -4.69
N GLU A 193 6.93 18.64 -3.88
CA GLU A 193 5.86 19.27 -3.12
C GLU A 193 6.42 20.26 -2.10
N VAL A 194 7.47 19.89 -1.36
CA VAL A 194 8.10 20.79 -0.38
C VAL A 194 8.75 22.01 -1.05
N ALA A 195 9.32 21.83 -2.24
CA ALA A 195 9.99 22.91 -2.97
C ALA A 195 9.02 23.86 -3.68
N THR A 196 7.90 23.34 -4.20
CA THR A 196 7.02 24.09 -5.12
C THR A 196 5.56 24.16 -4.69
N GLY A 197 5.11 23.29 -3.80
CA GLY A 197 3.69 23.09 -3.50
C GLY A 197 2.88 22.57 -4.70
N TYR A 198 3.50 21.84 -5.62
CA TYR A 198 2.90 21.41 -6.89
C TYR A 198 1.49 20.80 -6.73
N LEU A 199 1.33 19.79 -5.89
CA LEU A 199 0.05 19.12 -5.65
C LEU A 199 -0.93 20.07 -4.96
N TYR A 200 -0.49 20.80 -3.93
CA TYR A 200 -1.34 21.77 -3.25
C TYR A 200 -1.86 22.86 -4.21
N LEU A 201 -0.99 23.49 -4.99
CA LEU A 201 -1.33 24.58 -5.89
C LEU A 201 -2.21 24.11 -7.04
N VAL A 202 -1.87 23.00 -7.70
CA VAL A 202 -2.67 22.48 -8.82
C VAL A 202 -4.06 22.08 -8.35
N THR A 203 -4.17 21.39 -7.21
CA THR A 203 -5.49 21.02 -6.67
C THR A 203 -6.29 22.23 -6.23
N LYS A 204 -5.65 23.23 -5.62
CA LYS A 204 -6.32 24.48 -5.26
C LYS A 204 -6.90 25.18 -6.49
N LEU A 205 -6.12 25.29 -7.57
CA LEU A 205 -6.59 25.87 -8.82
C LEU A 205 -7.76 25.08 -9.42
N ILE A 206 -7.74 23.75 -9.33
CA ILE A 206 -8.86 22.91 -9.78
C ILE A 206 -10.11 23.20 -8.95
N ILE A 207 -10.00 23.25 -7.62
CA ILE A 207 -11.13 23.56 -6.73
C ILE A 207 -11.69 24.96 -6.96
N ASP A 208 -10.82 25.97 -7.06
CA ASP A 208 -11.21 27.36 -7.32
C ASP A 208 -11.95 27.50 -8.66
N SER A 209 -11.59 26.68 -9.66
CA SER A 209 -12.27 26.66 -10.97
C SER A 209 -13.70 26.10 -10.92
N PHE A 210 -13.99 25.22 -9.96
CA PHE A 210 -15.33 24.63 -9.82
C PHE A 210 -16.35 25.60 -9.20
N SER A 211 -15.94 26.79 -8.74
CA SER A 211 -16.82 27.82 -8.16
C SER A 211 -17.82 27.26 -7.13
N ILE A 212 -17.35 26.33 -6.29
CA ILE A 212 -18.17 25.68 -5.26
C ILE A 212 -18.63 26.77 -4.28
N LYS A 213 -19.88 27.22 -4.41
CA LYS A 213 -20.48 28.14 -3.45
C LYS A 213 -20.74 27.36 -2.15
N SER A 214 -20.23 27.85 -1.02
CA SER A 214 -20.59 27.32 0.30
C SER A 214 -22.11 27.30 0.43
N GLY A 215 -22.69 26.10 0.51
CA GLY A 215 -24.13 25.86 0.62
C GLY A 215 -24.82 25.14 -0.55
N GLU A 216 -24.14 24.87 -1.68
CA GLU A 216 -24.73 24.16 -2.86
C GLU A 216 -24.03 22.82 -3.18
N ALA A 217 -23.44 22.17 -2.18
CA ALA A 217 -23.00 20.79 -2.35
C ALA A 217 -24.25 19.88 -2.42
N PRO A 218 -24.37 18.97 -3.39
CA PRO A 218 -25.40 17.96 -3.32
C PRO A 218 -25.06 17.03 -2.15
N ASP A 219 -25.89 17.06 -1.09
CA ASP A 219 -25.92 16.12 0.06
C ASP A 219 -26.24 14.67 -0.36
N LEU A 220 -25.76 14.22 -1.52
CA LEU A 220 -26.17 12.96 -2.13
C LEU A 220 -25.75 11.74 -1.29
N LEU A 221 -24.67 11.86 -0.53
CA LEU A 221 -24.20 10.82 0.40
C LEU A 221 -24.74 11.04 1.82
N ASN A 222 -24.81 12.29 2.29
CA ASN A 222 -25.42 12.64 3.58
C ASN A 222 -26.85 12.10 3.67
N VAL A 223 -27.70 12.29 2.64
CA VAL A 223 -29.07 11.75 2.62
C VAL A 223 -29.15 10.23 2.89
N ILE A 224 -28.10 9.48 2.56
CA ILE A 224 -28.02 8.04 2.75
C ILE A 224 -27.38 7.67 4.11
N THR A 225 -26.36 8.41 4.57
CA THR A 225 -25.65 8.15 5.83
C THR A 225 -26.33 8.76 7.05
N ASP A 226 -26.99 9.92 6.90
CA ASP A 226 -27.60 10.72 7.95
C ASP A 226 -28.63 9.92 8.75
N LEU A 227 -29.40 9.06 8.08
CA LEU A 227 -30.35 8.15 8.73
C LEU A 227 -29.71 7.37 9.90
N LEU A 228 -28.47 6.93 9.72
CA LEU A 228 -27.73 6.18 10.72
C LEU A 228 -26.90 7.11 11.62
N THR A 229 -26.19 8.08 11.04
CA THR A 229 -25.27 8.95 11.79
C THR A 229 -26.02 9.87 12.73
N GLU A 230 -27.08 10.53 12.28
CA GLU A 230 -27.88 11.45 13.10
C GLU A 230 -28.59 10.71 14.24
N SER A 231 -28.94 9.43 14.04
CA SER A 231 -29.48 8.56 15.09
C SER A 231 -28.44 8.26 16.19
N ILE A 232 -27.15 8.32 15.86
CA ILE A 232 -26.05 8.03 16.79
C ILE A 232 -25.57 9.34 17.45
N ILE A 233 -25.21 10.35 16.67
CA ILE A 233 -24.70 11.61 17.18
C ILE A 233 -25.00 12.80 16.27
N GLN A 234 -25.25 13.95 16.87
CA GLN A 234 -25.35 15.24 16.20
C GLN A 234 -24.42 16.25 16.86
N LEU A 235 -23.71 17.02 16.06
CA LEU A 235 -22.78 18.05 16.52
C LEU A 235 -23.36 19.45 16.30
N ASP A 236 -22.99 20.38 17.17
CA ASP A 236 -23.43 21.77 17.08
C ASP A 236 -22.44 22.57 16.21
N GLU A 237 -22.80 22.76 14.95
CA GLU A 237 -22.01 23.51 13.96
C GLU A 237 -21.68 24.93 14.42
N SER A 238 -22.58 25.58 15.17
CA SER A 238 -22.36 26.95 15.64
C SER A 238 -21.22 27.02 16.66
N VAL A 239 -21.08 25.98 17.49
CA VAL A 239 -20.00 25.85 18.48
C VAL A 239 -18.69 25.53 17.77
N ILE A 240 -18.70 24.64 16.77
CA ILE A 240 -17.52 24.29 15.97
C ILE A 240 -16.99 25.53 15.24
N SER A 241 -17.85 26.26 14.53
CA SER A 241 -17.48 27.50 13.85
C SER A 241 -16.97 28.56 14.84
N GLY A 242 -17.63 28.69 16.00
CA GLY A 242 -17.18 29.61 17.06
C GLY A 242 -15.76 29.31 17.54
N ILE A 243 -15.46 28.04 17.80
CA ILE A 243 -14.12 27.59 18.21
C ILE A 243 -13.09 27.87 17.10
N ALA A 244 -13.43 27.59 15.83
CA ALA A 244 -12.54 27.86 14.69
C ALA A 244 -12.24 29.35 14.51
N THR A 245 -13.20 30.24 14.81
CA THR A 245 -13.02 31.70 14.78
C THR A 245 -12.33 32.28 16.02
N GLY A 246 -12.03 31.44 17.02
CA GLY A 246 -11.36 31.86 18.26
C GLY A 246 -12.29 32.45 19.32
N ASP A 247 -13.60 32.22 19.24
CA ASP A 247 -14.57 32.66 20.24
C ASP A 247 -14.37 31.89 21.56
N VAL A 248 -14.15 32.65 22.64
CA VAL A 248 -13.91 32.13 24.00
C VAL A 248 -15.18 31.53 24.60
N GLU A 249 -16.36 32.02 24.23
CA GLU A 249 -17.63 31.49 24.74
C GLU A 249 -17.96 30.13 24.12
N ALA A 250 -17.59 29.91 22.85
CA ALA A 250 -17.77 28.64 22.15
C ALA A 250 -16.92 27.51 22.75
N ARG A 251 -15.70 27.81 23.25
CA ARG A 251 -14.82 26.81 23.89
C ARG A 251 -15.44 26.14 25.12
N ASN A 252 -16.32 26.84 25.83
CA ASN A 252 -16.96 26.36 27.05
C ASN A 252 -18.28 25.61 26.80
N LYS A 253 -18.82 25.64 25.56
CA LYS A 253 -20.05 24.92 25.18
C LYS A 253 -19.74 23.46 24.83
N SER A 254 -20.74 22.59 24.95
CA SER A 254 -20.62 21.20 24.49
C SER A 254 -20.70 21.17 22.97
N LEU A 255 -19.87 20.33 22.33
CA LEU A 255 -19.92 20.08 20.89
C LEU A 255 -21.12 19.21 20.49
N ILE A 256 -21.70 18.45 21.44
CA ILE A 256 -22.83 17.57 21.20
C ILE A 256 -24.11 18.41 21.21
N LYS A 257 -24.88 18.34 20.13
CA LYS A 257 -26.12 19.10 19.96
C LYS A 257 -27.25 18.47 20.75
N LYS A 258 -27.50 18.98 21.96
CA LYS A 258 -28.59 18.46 22.83
C LYS A 258 -29.99 18.94 22.42
N TRP A 259 -30.09 20.12 21.82
CA TRP A 259 -31.35 20.80 21.53
C TRP A 259 -31.46 21.09 20.04
N CYS A 260 -32.50 20.56 19.41
CA CYS A 260 -32.72 20.68 17.97
C CYS A 260 -33.61 21.88 17.63
N GLN A 261 -34.46 22.31 18.57
CA GLN A 261 -35.26 23.52 18.45
C GLN A 261 -34.93 24.49 19.57
N THR A 262 -34.36 25.63 19.20
CA THR A 262 -34.07 26.75 20.10
C THR A 262 -34.69 28.03 19.55
N PHE A 263 -35.34 28.81 20.41
CA PHE A 263 -35.89 30.11 20.05
C PHE A 263 -35.12 31.22 20.75
N THR A 264 -34.47 32.11 19.98
CA THR A 264 -33.73 33.23 20.54
C THR A 264 -34.58 34.50 20.43
N ASN A 265 -35.03 35.01 21.58
CA ASN A 265 -35.73 36.29 21.63
C ASN A 265 -34.72 37.40 21.97
N THR A 266 -34.50 38.33 21.06
CA THR A 266 -33.61 39.48 21.29
C THR A 266 -34.46 40.67 21.70
N SER A 267 -34.32 41.07 22.95
CA SER A 267 -35.04 42.22 23.51
C SER A 267 -34.04 43.31 23.90
N LEU A 268 -34.45 44.56 23.68
CA LEU A 268 -33.63 45.73 23.97
C LEU A 268 -33.81 46.05 25.45
N MET A 269 -32.80 45.76 26.26
CA MET A 269 -32.82 45.97 27.70
C MET A 269 -31.77 46.99 28.12
N ASN A 270 -32.08 47.78 29.13
CA ASN A 270 -31.15 48.73 29.71
C ASN A 270 -30.20 47.99 30.66
N VAL A 271 -28.93 47.87 30.27
CA VAL A 271 -27.90 47.17 31.05
C VAL A 271 -27.01 48.20 31.74
N THR A 272 -26.77 48.02 33.03
CA THR A 272 -25.89 48.86 33.85
C THR A 272 -24.48 48.25 33.85
N GLY A 273 -23.50 48.96 33.27
CA GLY A 273 -22.11 48.52 33.24
C GLY A 273 -21.34 48.88 34.53
N PRO A 274 -20.34 48.06 34.95
CA PRO A 274 -19.52 48.37 36.11
C PRO A 274 -18.47 49.43 35.73
N GLY A 275 -18.79 50.70 35.98
CA GLY A 275 -17.88 51.85 35.82
C GLY A 275 -18.16 52.91 36.88
N SER A 276 -17.24 53.87 37.06
CA SER A 276 -17.26 54.90 38.13
C SER A 276 -18.43 55.92 38.07
N GLY A 277 -19.41 55.66 37.21
CA GLY A 277 -20.75 56.22 37.25
C GLY A 277 -21.69 55.22 36.62
N ASN A 278 -22.75 54.83 37.33
CA ASN A 278 -23.79 53.91 36.84
C ASN A 278 -24.44 54.48 35.57
N CYS A 279 -23.87 54.18 34.40
CA CYS A 279 -24.41 54.55 33.11
C CYS A 279 -25.27 53.38 32.62
N THR A 280 -26.56 53.64 32.44
CA THR A 280 -27.50 52.68 31.85
C THR A 280 -27.53 52.91 30.35
N SER A 281 -27.02 51.96 29.57
CA SER A 281 -27.08 52.00 28.11
C SER A 281 -28.03 50.90 27.61
N PRO A 282 -28.87 51.20 26.59
CA PRO A 282 -29.65 50.16 25.92
C PRO A 282 -28.71 49.20 25.20
N SER A 283 -28.79 47.91 25.56
CA SER A 283 -28.04 46.83 24.93
C SER A 283 -29.01 45.74 24.46
N ASN A 284 -28.73 45.15 23.30
CA ASN A 284 -29.49 44.01 22.80
C ASN A 284 -29.17 42.78 23.65
N VAL A 285 -30.13 42.29 24.42
CA VAL A 285 -30.00 41.08 25.23
C VAL A 285 -30.79 39.96 24.54
N SER A 286 -30.06 38.96 24.04
CA SER A 286 -30.63 37.74 23.45
C SER A 286 -30.83 36.67 24.51
N VAL A 287 -32.07 36.21 24.70
CA VAL A 287 -32.42 35.09 25.59
C VAL A 287 -32.83 33.89 24.74
N THR A 288 -32.16 32.76 24.95
CA THR A 288 -32.39 31.51 24.20
C THR A 288 -33.27 30.55 24.99
N TYR A 289 -34.39 30.14 24.41
CA TYR A 289 -35.33 29.14 24.96
C TYR A 289 -35.12 27.79 24.30
N TYR A 290 -35.01 26.73 25.10
CA TYR A 290 -34.84 25.35 24.63
C TYR A 290 -36.18 24.62 24.54
N ILE A 291 -36.60 24.24 23.34
CA ILE A 291 -37.96 23.70 23.08
C ILE A 291 -37.93 22.18 23.03
N GLN A 292 -37.12 21.60 22.13
CA GLN A 292 -37.11 20.17 21.86
C GLN A 292 -35.68 19.61 21.82
N LYS A 293 -35.48 18.50 22.54
CA LYS A 293 -34.23 17.74 22.52
C LYS A 293 -34.09 16.96 21.21
N CYS A 294 -32.86 16.74 20.76
CA CYS A 294 -32.57 15.92 19.58
C CYS A 294 -32.77 14.42 19.87
N GLU A 295 -33.03 13.62 18.83
CA GLU A 295 -33.20 12.16 18.94
C GLU A 295 -31.93 11.43 18.51
N HIS A 296 -30.89 11.45 19.35
CA HIS A 296 -29.65 10.70 19.10
C HIS A 296 -29.15 9.98 20.36
N LEU A 297 -28.39 8.89 20.19
CA LEU A 297 -27.98 7.97 21.26
C LEU A 297 -27.34 8.66 22.49
N PHE A 298 -26.60 9.75 22.26
CA PHE A 298 -25.88 10.49 23.30
C PHE A 298 -26.61 11.73 23.87
N VAL A 299 -27.90 11.96 23.55
CA VAL A 299 -28.58 13.22 23.93
C VAL A 299 -28.72 13.40 25.46
N ASP A 300 -29.01 12.32 26.18
CA ASP A 300 -29.23 12.32 27.64
C ASP A 300 -28.01 11.84 28.42
N VAL A 301 -26.90 11.57 27.74
CA VAL A 301 -25.69 11.04 28.36
C VAL A 301 -24.89 12.19 29.00
N THR A 302 -24.57 12.07 30.28
CA THR A 302 -23.80 13.06 31.05
C THR A 302 -22.28 12.83 30.96
N LEU A 303 -21.79 12.35 29.82
CA LEU A 303 -20.36 12.16 29.59
C LEU A 303 -19.74 13.43 28.99
N PRO A 304 -18.45 13.72 29.27
CA PRO A 304 -17.75 14.81 28.60
C PRO A 304 -17.58 14.50 27.10
N ASP A 305 -17.60 15.54 26.26
CA ASP A 305 -17.47 15.45 24.80
C ASP A 305 -16.29 14.55 24.36
N LEU A 306 -15.15 14.69 25.05
CA LEU A 306 -13.95 13.88 24.80
C LEU A 306 -14.18 12.38 25.03
N ALA A 307 -14.91 12.00 26.08
CA ALA A 307 -15.18 10.59 26.37
C ALA A 307 -16.13 9.98 25.34
N VAL A 308 -17.19 10.73 24.95
CA VAL A 308 -18.10 10.30 23.87
C VAL A 308 -17.34 10.17 22.55
N GLY A 309 -16.48 11.15 22.24
CA GLY A 309 -15.59 11.11 21.08
C GLY A 309 -14.67 9.89 21.07
N LEU A 310 -14.01 9.56 22.19
CA LEU A 310 -13.13 8.39 22.28
C LEU A 310 -13.89 7.06 22.16
N ILE A 311 -15.09 6.97 22.73
CA ILE A 311 -15.96 5.79 22.58
C ILE A 311 -16.37 5.62 21.11
N LEU A 312 -16.85 6.69 20.47
CA LEU A 312 -17.26 6.66 19.07
C LEU A 312 -16.08 6.35 18.15
N LEU A 313 -14.90 6.88 18.44
CA LEU A 313 -13.67 6.62 17.70
C LEU A 313 -13.27 5.14 17.80
N ALA A 314 -13.32 4.56 19.01
CA ALA A 314 -13.03 3.13 19.20
C ALA A 314 -14.05 2.23 18.48
N VAL A 315 -15.34 2.53 18.61
CA VAL A 315 -16.43 1.74 17.99
C VAL A 315 -16.37 1.84 16.47
N SER A 316 -16.24 3.05 15.92
CA SER A 316 -16.16 3.26 14.48
C SER A 316 -14.92 2.59 13.88
N LEU A 317 -13.74 2.70 14.51
CA LEU A 317 -12.54 1.99 14.07
C LEU A 317 -12.72 0.46 14.10
N LEU A 318 -13.38 -0.10 15.13
CA LEU A 318 -13.63 -1.54 15.22
C LEU A 318 -14.57 -2.00 14.11
N VAL A 319 -15.71 -1.32 13.93
CA VAL A 319 -16.68 -1.60 12.85
C VAL A 319 -15.99 -1.53 11.49
N LEU A 320 -15.18 -0.49 11.28
CA LEU A 320 -14.46 -0.25 10.04
C LEU A 320 -13.44 -1.36 9.76
N CYS A 321 -12.58 -1.70 10.73
CA CYS A 321 -11.60 -2.79 10.60
C CYS A 321 -12.28 -4.14 10.36
N SER A 322 -13.35 -4.45 11.09
CA SER A 322 -14.14 -5.67 10.91
C SER A 322 -14.75 -5.75 9.51
N CYS A 323 -15.36 -4.65 9.06
CA CYS A 323 -15.96 -4.52 7.74
C CYS A 323 -14.92 -4.78 6.64
N LEU A 324 -13.75 -4.15 6.75
CA LEU A 324 -12.66 -4.36 5.81
C LEU A 324 -12.23 -5.83 5.76
N VAL A 325 -12.02 -6.49 6.91
CA VAL A 325 -11.65 -7.92 6.97
C VAL A 325 -12.69 -8.79 6.27
N LEU A 326 -13.98 -8.50 6.45
CA LEU A 326 -15.07 -9.22 5.80
C LEU A 326 -15.10 -8.98 4.29
N ILE A 327 -14.88 -7.74 3.84
CA ILE A 327 -14.70 -7.38 2.42
C ILE A 327 -13.52 -8.17 1.83
N VAL A 328 -12.37 -8.23 2.52
CA VAL A 328 -11.19 -9.02 2.09
C VAL A 328 -11.55 -10.48 1.88
N LYS A 329 -12.20 -11.10 2.88
CA LYS A 329 -12.57 -12.52 2.85
C LYS A 329 -13.56 -12.81 1.73
N LEU A 330 -14.54 -11.94 1.55
CA LEU A 330 -15.56 -12.05 0.52
C LEU A 330 -14.94 -11.98 -0.89
N LEU A 331 -14.03 -11.03 -1.12
CA LEU A 331 -13.38 -10.85 -2.40
C LEU A 331 -12.36 -11.94 -2.71
N ASN A 332 -11.59 -12.40 -1.73
CA ASN A 332 -10.72 -13.57 -1.88
C ASN A 332 -11.55 -14.83 -2.22
N SER A 333 -12.78 -14.94 -1.70
CA SER A 333 -13.74 -15.99 -2.07
C SER A 333 -14.34 -15.81 -3.47
N MET A 334 -14.35 -14.60 -4.03
CA MET A 334 -14.79 -14.32 -5.41
C MET A 334 -13.68 -14.51 -6.45
N LEU A 335 -12.42 -14.25 -6.07
CA LEU A 335 -11.26 -14.28 -6.97
C LEU A 335 -10.63 -15.68 -7.11
N ARG A 336 -11.11 -16.69 -6.38
CA ARG A 336 -10.66 -18.09 -6.48
C ARG A 336 -11.52 -18.89 -7.48
N GLY A 337 -10.92 -19.93 -8.07
CA GLY A 337 -11.63 -20.89 -8.95
C GLY A 337 -11.71 -20.42 -10.41
N GLN A 338 -12.86 -20.63 -11.07
CA GLN A 338 -13.04 -20.32 -12.50
C GLN A 338 -12.78 -18.86 -12.85
N VAL A 339 -13.03 -17.93 -11.92
CA VAL A 339 -12.74 -16.50 -12.11
C VAL A 339 -11.23 -16.28 -12.30
N ALA A 340 -10.36 -16.99 -11.56
CA ALA A 340 -8.91 -16.89 -11.74
C ALA A 340 -8.44 -17.39 -13.13
N VAL A 341 -9.10 -18.42 -13.67
CA VAL A 341 -8.82 -18.96 -15.01
C VAL A 341 -9.27 -17.99 -16.10
N VAL A 342 -10.45 -17.39 -15.93
CA VAL A 342 -10.97 -16.34 -16.83
C VAL A 342 -10.07 -15.10 -16.76
N ILE A 343 -9.63 -14.71 -15.56
CA ILE A 343 -8.66 -13.62 -15.33
C ILE A 343 -7.35 -13.93 -16.06
N LYS A 344 -6.79 -15.14 -15.95
CA LYS A 344 -5.58 -15.53 -16.72
C LYS A 344 -5.80 -15.35 -18.22
N LYS A 345 -6.94 -15.80 -18.73
CA LYS A 345 -7.27 -15.70 -20.16
C LYS A 345 -7.44 -14.25 -20.60
N ILE A 346 -8.14 -13.41 -19.83
CA ILE A 346 -8.42 -12.02 -20.23
C ILE A 346 -7.20 -11.12 -20.01
N LEU A 347 -6.51 -11.26 -18.87
CA LEU A 347 -5.42 -10.35 -18.48
C LEU A 347 -4.07 -10.68 -19.11
N ASN A 348 -3.81 -11.94 -19.45
CA ASN A 348 -2.58 -12.33 -20.15
C ASN A 348 -2.78 -12.47 -21.67
N THR A 349 -3.94 -12.07 -22.21
CA THR A 349 -4.10 -11.96 -23.67
C THR A 349 -3.46 -10.66 -24.14
N ASP A 350 -2.37 -10.80 -24.87
CA ASP A 350 -1.71 -9.66 -25.50
C ASP A 350 -2.45 -9.27 -26.79
N PHE A 351 -2.69 -7.97 -26.96
CA PHE A 351 -3.17 -7.45 -28.24
C PHE A 351 -2.06 -7.61 -29.29
N PRO A 352 -2.41 -8.03 -30.52
CA PRO A 352 -1.44 -8.17 -31.59
C PRO A 352 -0.80 -6.81 -31.93
N PHE A 353 0.41 -6.87 -32.49
CA PHE A 353 1.11 -5.68 -33.00
C PHE A 353 0.20 -4.90 -33.98
N PRO A 354 0.09 -3.56 -33.88
CA PRO A 354 0.93 -2.62 -33.11
C PRO A 354 0.39 -2.20 -31.72
N PHE A 355 -0.71 -2.79 -31.23
CA PHE A 355 -1.43 -2.32 -30.03
C PHE A 355 -1.01 -2.97 -28.71
N GLY A 356 0.14 -3.66 -28.68
CA GLY A 356 0.61 -4.36 -27.47
C GLY A 356 0.76 -3.44 -26.25
N TRP A 357 1.07 -2.16 -26.44
CA TRP A 357 1.17 -1.17 -25.35
C TRP A 357 -0.18 -0.90 -24.65
N VAL A 358 -1.30 -1.03 -25.36
CA VAL A 358 -2.66 -0.77 -24.85
C VAL A 358 -3.04 -1.77 -23.76
N THR A 359 -2.56 -3.01 -23.86
CA THR A 359 -2.83 -4.09 -22.89
C THR A 359 -2.54 -3.66 -21.45
N GLY A 360 -1.45 -2.92 -21.25
CA GLY A 360 -1.02 -2.45 -19.95
C GLY A 360 -1.88 -1.34 -19.38
N TYR A 361 -2.33 -0.40 -20.22
CA TYR A 361 -3.27 0.65 -19.82
C TYR A 361 -4.67 0.08 -19.53
N ILE A 362 -5.12 -0.93 -20.27
CA ILE A 362 -6.35 -1.65 -19.94
C ILE A 362 -6.22 -2.31 -18.58
N ALA A 363 -5.08 -2.92 -18.25
CA ALA A 363 -4.83 -3.47 -16.93
C ALA A 363 -4.86 -2.39 -15.82
N ILE A 364 -4.36 -1.17 -16.07
CA ILE A 364 -4.53 -0.03 -15.14
C ILE A 364 -6.01 0.29 -14.93
N VAL A 365 -6.80 0.41 -16.01
CA VAL A 365 -8.23 0.70 -15.91
C VAL A 365 -8.98 -0.41 -15.19
N VAL A 366 -8.67 -1.68 -15.46
CA VAL A 366 -9.24 -2.83 -14.76
C VAL A 366 -8.87 -2.80 -13.28
N GLY A 367 -7.61 -2.54 -12.94
CA GLY A 367 -7.18 -2.38 -11.54
C GLY A 367 -7.94 -1.26 -10.83
N ALA A 368 -8.08 -0.10 -11.48
CA ALA A 368 -8.81 1.03 -10.94
C ALA A 368 -10.30 0.72 -10.74
N GLY A 369 -10.95 0.13 -11.73
CA GLY A 369 -12.36 -0.26 -11.65
C GLY A 369 -12.61 -1.34 -10.60
N MET A 370 -11.77 -2.36 -10.54
CA MET A 370 -11.86 -3.41 -9.53
C MET A 370 -11.67 -2.83 -8.13
N THR A 371 -10.66 -1.97 -7.92
CA THR A 371 -10.48 -1.33 -6.63
C THR A 371 -11.58 -0.32 -6.30
N PHE A 372 -12.17 0.37 -7.27
CA PHE A 372 -13.34 1.21 -7.03
C PHE A 372 -14.55 0.41 -6.55
N ILE A 373 -14.78 -0.78 -7.12
CA ILE A 373 -15.87 -1.68 -6.67
C ILE A 373 -15.57 -2.25 -5.28
N VAL A 374 -14.31 -2.61 -5.04
CA VAL A 374 -13.83 -3.22 -3.80
C VAL A 374 -13.63 -2.21 -2.67
N GLN A 375 -13.38 -0.95 -3.00
CA GLN A 375 -13.06 0.17 -2.11
C GLN A 375 -11.80 -0.06 -1.23
N SER A 376 -10.94 -0.98 -1.66
CA SER A 376 -9.69 -1.30 -0.98
C SER A 376 -8.61 -1.77 -1.95
N SER A 377 -7.56 -0.98 -2.13
CA SER A 377 -6.38 -1.40 -2.90
C SER A 377 -5.67 -2.56 -2.22
N SER A 378 -5.46 -2.49 -0.89
CA SER A 378 -4.72 -3.54 -0.16
C SER A 378 -5.37 -4.91 -0.34
N VAL A 379 -6.70 -4.99 -0.34
CA VAL A 379 -7.44 -6.23 -0.62
C VAL A 379 -7.18 -6.74 -2.02
N PHE A 380 -7.34 -5.86 -3.02
CA PHE A 380 -7.18 -6.24 -4.41
C PHE A 380 -5.75 -6.66 -4.72
N THR A 381 -4.75 -5.88 -4.28
CA THR A 381 -3.33 -6.19 -4.48
C THR A 381 -2.88 -7.42 -3.67
N SER A 382 -3.45 -7.64 -2.49
CA SER A 382 -3.19 -8.85 -1.68
C SER A 382 -3.82 -10.08 -2.31
N ALA A 383 -4.93 -9.96 -3.04
CA ALA A 383 -5.50 -11.07 -3.80
C ALA A 383 -4.69 -11.39 -5.07
N ILE A 384 -4.11 -10.38 -5.71
CA ILE A 384 -3.19 -10.57 -6.86
C ILE A 384 -1.90 -11.27 -6.43
N THR A 385 -1.38 -10.96 -5.23
CA THR A 385 -0.08 -11.47 -4.75
C THR A 385 0.02 -13.03 -4.80
N PRO A 386 -0.95 -13.81 -4.31
CA PRO A 386 -0.99 -15.26 -4.50
C PRO A 386 -1.15 -15.73 -5.94
N LEU A 387 -1.88 -15.00 -6.76
CA LEU A 387 -2.03 -15.32 -8.18
C LEU A 387 -0.70 -15.14 -8.92
N VAL A 388 0.11 -14.15 -8.54
CA VAL A 388 1.48 -14.01 -9.06
C VAL A 388 2.38 -15.13 -8.52
N GLY A 389 2.26 -15.47 -7.24
CA GLY A 389 2.99 -16.58 -6.62
C GLY A 389 2.82 -17.90 -7.36
N ILE A 390 1.57 -18.29 -7.58
CA ILE A 390 1.21 -19.53 -8.29
C ILE A 390 1.52 -19.43 -9.80
N GLY A 391 1.76 -18.24 -10.34
CA GLY A 391 2.06 -18.01 -11.75
C GLY A 391 0.81 -17.97 -12.64
N VAL A 392 -0.31 -17.49 -12.10
CA VAL A 392 -1.52 -17.17 -12.85
C VAL A 392 -1.34 -15.84 -13.60
N ILE A 393 -0.68 -14.87 -12.95
CA ILE A 393 -0.47 -13.50 -13.44
C ILE A 393 1.04 -13.24 -13.43
N SER A 394 1.59 -12.75 -14.54
CA SER A 394 3.00 -12.33 -14.57
C SER A 394 3.21 -11.03 -13.82
N ILE A 395 4.44 -10.73 -13.38
CA ILE A 395 4.72 -9.49 -12.65
C ILE A 395 4.52 -8.26 -13.55
N GLU A 396 4.79 -8.41 -14.85
CA GLU A 396 4.57 -7.41 -15.89
C GLU A 396 3.09 -7.03 -16.01
N ARG A 397 2.19 -7.96 -15.68
CA ARG A 397 0.74 -7.75 -15.66
C ARG A 397 0.24 -7.31 -14.29
N ALA A 398 0.83 -7.84 -13.21
CA ALA A 398 0.52 -7.42 -11.85
C ALA A 398 0.85 -5.95 -11.61
N TYR A 399 1.97 -5.46 -12.15
CA TYR A 399 2.39 -4.07 -11.97
C TYR A 399 1.33 -3.04 -12.41
N PRO A 400 0.86 -3.00 -13.68
CA PRO A 400 -0.19 -2.08 -14.09
C PRO A 400 -1.52 -2.29 -13.35
N LEU A 401 -1.87 -3.53 -12.96
CA LEU A 401 -3.06 -3.77 -12.12
C LEU A 401 -2.93 -3.09 -10.76
N SER A 402 -1.75 -3.17 -10.12
CA SER A 402 -1.46 -2.49 -8.86
C SER A 402 -1.47 -0.96 -9.01
N LEU A 403 -0.95 -0.43 -10.11
CA LEU A 403 -1.04 1.01 -10.41
C LEU A 403 -2.50 1.46 -10.51
N GLY A 404 -3.32 0.69 -11.22
CA GLY A 404 -4.76 0.88 -11.28
C GLY A 404 -5.39 0.88 -9.89
N ALA A 405 -5.02 -0.07 -9.04
CA ALA A 405 -5.55 -0.19 -7.69
C ALA A 405 -5.35 1.09 -6.85
N ASN A 406 -4.20 1.75 -7.01
CA ASN A 406 -3.91 3.00 -6.33
C ASN A 406 -4.80 4.14 -6.83
N ILE A 407 -5.07 4.21 -8.14
CA ILE A 407 -6.08 5.14 -8.67
C ILE A 407 -7.44 4.82 -8.04
N GLY A 408 -7.87 3.56 -8.07
CA GLY A 408 -9.20 3.18 -7.57
C GLY A 408 -9.42 3.52 -6.09
N THR A 409 -8.38 3.50 -5.27
CA THR A 409 -8.46 3.84 -3.83
C THR A 409 -8.72 5.33 -3.59
N THR A 410 -8.29 6.19 -4.50
CA THR A 410 -8.51 7.64 -4.37
C THR A 410 -10.00 7.99 -4.45
N THR A 411 -10.81 7.13 -5.07
CA THR A 411 -12.26 7.31 -5.09
C THR A 411 -12.87 7.20 -3.69
N THR A 412 -12.30 6.40 -2.78
CA THR A 412 -12.77 6.36 -1.39
C THR A 412 -12.56 7.70 -0.69
N ALA A 413 -11.39 8.32 -0.88
CA ALA A 413 -11.11 9.65 -0.35
C ALA A 413 -12.05 10.71 -0.97
N LEU A 414 -12.39 10.57 -2.25
CA LEU A 414 -13.35 11.44 -2.93
C LEU A 414 -14.77 11.29 -2.36
N VAL A 415 -15.23 10.05 -2.13
CA VAL A 415 -16.52 9.76 -1.48
C VAL A 415 -16.54 10.30 -0.04
N ALA A 416 -15.46 10.14 0.72
CA ALA A 416 -15.33 10.71 2.06
C ALA A 416 -15.37 12.24 2.04
N ALA A 417 -14.75 12.87 1.04
CA ALA A 417 -14.81 14.32 0.86
C ALA A 417 -16.23 14.78 0.52
N MET A 418 -16.96 14.03 -0.32
CA MET A 418 -18.35 14.35 -0.67
C MET A 418 -19.34 14.17 0.50
N ALA A 419 -18.97 13.45 1.55
CA ALA A 419 -19.72 13.38 2.80
C ALA A 419 -19.37 14.52 3.79
N SER A 420 -18.50 15.46 3.40
CA SER A 420 -18.10 16.58 4.26
C SER A 420 -19.11 17.73 4.18
N PRO A 421 -19.36 18.45 5.29
CA PRO A 421 -20.23 19.63 5.32
C PRO A 421 -19.84 20.70 4.28
N GLY A 422 -20.82 21.43 3.75
CA GLY A 422 -20.64 22.32 2.60
C GLY A 422 -19.67 23.50 2.80
N ASP A 423 -19.40 23.89 4.03
CA ASP A 423 -18.40 24.90 4.42
C ASP A 423 -16.95 24.37 4.36
N THR A 424 -16.76 23.07 4.61
CA THR A 424 -15.44 22.41 4.64
C THR A 424 -15.19 21.48 3.47
N LEU A 425 -16.21 21.26 2.62
CA LEU A 425 -16.15 20.43 1.42
C LEU A 425 -15.01 20.81 0.48
N ALA A 426 -14.73 22.11 0.29
CA ALA A 426 -13.66 22.55 -0.61
C ALA A 426 -12.29 22.02 -0.16
N ASN A 427 -12.00 22.09 1.14
CA ASN A 427 -10.74 21.59 1.72
C ASN A 427 -10.68 20.06 1.68
N ALA A 428 -11.78 19.39 1.99
CA ALA A 428 -11.90 17.93 1.94
C ALA A 428 -11.73 17.38 0.51
N LEU A 429 -12.35 18.05 -0.46
CA LEU A 429 -12.24 17.70 -1.88
C LEU A 429 -10.83 17.97 -2.41
N GLN A 430 -10.20 19.07 -1.97
CA GLN A 430 -8.82 19.37 -2.34
C GLN A 430 -7.88 18.24 -1.93
N ILE A 431 -7.96 17.75 -0.69
CA ILE A 431 -7.07 16.66 -0.23
C ILE A 431 -7.37 15.32 -0.93
N ALA A 432 -8.64 15.03 -1.26
CA ALA A 432 -8.98 13.89 -2.09
C ALA A 432 -8.38 13.98 -3.50
N LEU A 433 -8.40 15.18 -4.10
CA LEU A 433 -7.74 15.44 -5.38
C LEU A 433 -6.22 15.36 -5.30
N VAL A 434 -5.62 15.76 -4.16
CA VAL A 434 -4.17 15.58 -3.94
C VAL A 434 -3.84 14.10 -3.97
N HIS A 435 -4.64 13.26 -3.31
CA HIS A 435 -4.45 11.81 -3.33
C HIS A 435 -4.54 11.25 -4.76
N PHE A 436 -5.53 11.69 -5.54
CA PHE A 436 -5.68 11.31 -6.95
C PHE A 436 -4.48 11.75 -7.80
N LEU A 437 -4.11 13.03 -7.76
CA LEU A 437 -3.02 13.58 -8.57
C LEU A 437 -1.66 13.03 -8.17
N PHE A 438 -1.42 12.71 -6.90
CA PHE A 438 -0.20 12.03 -6.45
C PHE A 438 -0.03 10.69 -7.19
N ASN A 439 -1.08 9.86 -7.23
CA ASN A 439 -1.03 8.56 -7.87
C ASN A 439 -0.92 8.66 -9.40
N ILE A 440 -1.66 9.58 -10.02
CA ILE A 440 -1.55 9.83 -11.47
C ILE A 440 -0.15 10.34 -11.84
N SER A 441 0.41 11.27 -11.08
CA SER A 441 1.77 11.79 -11.30
C SER A 441 2.81 10.68 -11.16
N GLY A 442 2.68 9.81 -10.15
CA GLY A 442 3.54 8.64 -10.01
C GLY A 442 3.47 7.70 -11.21
N ILE A 443 2.27 7.42 -11.72
CA ILE A 443 2.09 6.58 -12.92
C ILE A 443 2.78 7.23 -14.12
N ILE A 444 2.59 8.53 -14.35
CA ILE A 444 3.22 9.26 -15.45
C ILE A 444 4.75 9.18 -15.38
N LEU A 445 5.34 9.21 -14.18
CA LEU A 445 6.78 9.10 -13.99
C LEU A 445 7.32 7.70 -14.33
N TRP A 446 6.66 6.64 -13.85
CA TRP A 446 7.25 5.30 -13.80
C TRP A 446 6.70 4.29 -14.83
N TYR A 447 5.60 4.60 -15.53
CA TYR A 447 4.90 3.62 -16.38
C TYR A 447 4.99 3.83 -17.90
N PRO A 448 4.75 5.04 -18.46
CA PRO A 448 4.64 5.25 -19.91
C PRO A 448 5.88 4.82 -20.68
N VAL A 449 7.05 5.07 -20.11
CA VAL A 449 8.33 4.84 -20.78
C VAL A 449 8.91 3.50 -20.33
N PRO A 450 9.16 2.53 -21.23
CA PRO A 450 9.59 1.18 -20.82
C PRO A 450 10.85 1.12 -19.97
N PHE A 451 11.79 2.04 -20.15
CA PHE A 451 13.02 2.09 -19.34
C PHE A 451 12.80 2.63 -17.92
N THR A 452 11.74 3.42 -17.68
CA THR A 452 11.43 3.97 -16.35
C THR A 452 10.64 2.99 -15.47
N ARG A 453 10.29 1.80 -15.98
CA ARG A 453 9.66 0.70 -15.24
C ARG A 453 10.63 -0.02 -14.28
N ILE A 454 11.39 0.79 -13.53
CA ILE A 454 12.34 0.41 -12.49
C ILE A 454 11.68 -0.45 -11.39
N PRO A 455 10.42 -0.19 -10.94
CA PRO A 455 9.77 -1.02 -9.92
C PRO A 455 9.78 -2.51 -10.24
N ILE A 456 9.56 -2.91 -11.50
CA ILE A 456 9.56 -4.32 -11.91
C ILE A 456 10.95 -4.95 -11.69
N ARG A 457 12.02 -4.23 -12.08
CA ARG A 457 13.39 -4.74 -11.98
C ARG A 457 13.82 -4.91 -10.52
N LEU A 458 13.49 -3.93 -9.67
CA LEU A 458 13.76 -3.99 -8.23
C LEU A 458 12.99 -5.13 -7.57
N ALA A 459 11.71 -5.29 -7.91
CA ALA A 459 10.86 -6.37 -7.40
C ALA A 459 11.39 -7.75 -7.78
N LYS A 460 11.79 -7.97 -9.05
CA LYS A 460 12.40 -9.23 -9.48
C LYS A 460 13.71 -9.52 -8.74
N SER A 461 14.55 -8.51 -8.57
CA SER A 461 15.80 -8.64 -7.80
C SER A 461 15.52 -9.05 -6.35
N LEU A 462 14.56 -8.40 -5.70
CA LEU A 462 14.20 -8.69 -4.31
C LEU A 462 13.57 -10.09 -4.17
N GLY A 463 12.72 -10.47 -5.12
CA GLY A 463 12.14 -11.81 -5.21
C GLY A 463 13.22 -12.88 -5.27
N ASN A 464 14.22 -12.72 -6.15
CA ASN A 464 15.34 -13.67 -6.27
C ASN A 464 16.12 -13.82 -4.95
N ILE A 465 16.39 -12.71 -4.26
CA ILE A 465 17.05 -12.73 -2.94
C ILE A 465 16.20 -13.52 -1.92
N THR A 466 14.89 -13.26 -1.86
CA THR A 466 14.00 -13.96 -0.91
C THR A 466 13.78 -15.44 -1.22
N ALA A 467 13.98 -15.86 -2.48
CA ALA A 467 13.95 -17.25 -2.87
C ALA A 467 15.12 -18.04 -2.26
N SER A 468 16.30 -17.40 -2.21
CA SER A 468 17.50 -17.94 -1.58
C SER A 468 17.47 -17.79 -0.05
N TYR A 469 17.15 -16.60 0.44
CA TYR A 469 17.19 -16.22 1.87
C TYR A 469 15.81 -15.82 2.36
N ARG A 470 15.05 -16.76 2.93
CA ARG A 470 13.63 -16.55 3.25
C ARG A 470 13.42 -15.57 4.40
N TRP A 471 14.33 -15.57 5.37
CA TRP A 471 14.30 -14.65 6.52
C TRP A 471 14.46 -13.19 6.10
N PHE A 472 15.09 -12.93 4.94
CA PHE A 472 15.29 -11.59 4.41
C PHE A 472 13.96 -10.85 4.22
N ALA A 473 12.90 -11.56 3.85
CA ALA A 473 11.58 -10.95 3.68
C ALA A 473 11.01 -10.38 4.99
N ALA A 474 11.20 -11.06 6.12
CA ALA A 474 10.78 -10.54 7.43
C ALA A 474 11.61 -9.32 7.84
N VAL A 475 12.93 -9.38 7.60
CA VAL A 475 13.83 -8.24 7.84
C VAL A 475 13.46 -7.05 6.96
N TYR A 476 13.14 -7.26 5.68
CA TYR A 476 12.66 -6.23 4.78
C TYR A 476 11.42 -5.52 5.34
N ILE A 477 10.42 -6.26 5.82
CA ILE A 477 9.20 -5.67 6.38
C ILE A 477 9.53 -4.80 7.60
N ILE A 478 10.30 -5.33 8.55
CA ILE A 478 10.67 -4.60 9.77
C ILE A 478 11.49 -3.35 9.41
N CYS A 479 12.46 -3.49 8.52
CA CYS A 479 13.34 -2.40 8.14
C CYS A 479 12.60 -1.32 7.35
N CYS A 480 11.88 -1.68 6.28
CA CYS A 480 11.25 -0.70 5.38
C CYS A 480 10.04 -0.01 5.99
N PHE A 481 9.28 -0.67 6.87
CA PHE A 481 8.02 -0.11 7.38
C PHE A 481 8.07 0.35 8.83
N PHE A 482 9.06 -0.09 9.63
CA PHE A 482 9.19 0.34 11.02
C PHE A 482 10.49 1.11 11.24
N ILE A 483 11.65 0.48 11.02
CA ILE A 483 12.94 1.08 11.39
C ILE A 483 13.26 2.30 10.51
N PHE A 484 13.13 2.18 9.18
CA PHE A 484 13.49 3.27 8.27
C PHE A 484 12.59 4.50 8.44
N PRO A 485 11.24 4.39 8.48
CA PRO A 485 10.38 5.52 8.82
C PRO A 485 10.69 6.12 10.20
N PHE A 486 10.97 5.29 11.20
CA PHE A 486 11.31 5.76 12.55
C PHE A 486 12.65 6.52 12.61
N ILE A 487 13.66 6.06 11.87
CA ILE A 487 14.95 6.77 11.74
C ILE A 487 14.73 8.12 11.06
N ILE A 488 14.00 8.15 9.94
CA ILE A 488 13.69 9.40 9.24
C ILE A 488 12.94 10.35 10.17
N PHE A 489 11.93 9.86 10.90
CA PHE A 489 11.19 10.65 11.87
C PHE A 489 12.08 11.22 12.96
N SER A 490 12.94 10.38 13.56
CA SER A 490 13.86 10.79 14.63
C SER A 490 14.86 11.84 14.14
N LEU A 491 15.46 11.66 12.96
CA LEU A 491 16.35 12.64 12.34
C LEU A 491 15.62 13.93 11.96
N SER A 492 14.37 13.81 11.52
CA SER A 492 13.48 14.91 11.17
C SER A 492 13.13 15.79 12.39
N LEU A 493 12.98 15.18 13.58
CA LEU A 493 12.79 15.92 14.84
C LEU A 493 14.04 16.69 15.29
N ALA A 494 15.23 16.20 14.97
CA ALA A 494 16.50 16.87 15.28
C ALA A 494 16.76 18.12 14.42
N GLY A 495 15.90 18.41 13.44
CA GLY A 495 15.95 19.58 12.57
C GLY A 495 16.43 19.25 11.16
N TRP A 496 16.01 20.08 10.19
CA TRP A 496 16.30 19.86 8.76
C TRP A 496 17.79 19.83 8.44
N GLN A 497 18.60 20.58 9.20
CA GLN A 497 20.06 20.62 9.06
C GLN A 497 20.71 19.26 9.38
N VAL A 498 20.28 18.61 10.46
CA VAL A 498 20.78 17.28 10.87
C VAL A 498 20.37 16.24 9.85
N LEU A 499 19.10 16.29 9.41
CA LEU A 499 18.60 15.40 8.39
C LEU A 499 19.40 15.49 7.08
N LEU A 500 19.70 16.69 6.59
CA LEU A 500 20.53 16.85 5.39
C LEU A 500 21.98 16.42 5.63
N SER A 501 22.52 16.73 6.81
CA SER A 501 23.90 16.38 7.18
C SER A 501 24.13 14.87 7.22
N VAL A 502 23.13 14.09 7.67
CA VAL A 502 23.20 12.62 7.68
C VAL A 502 22.72 12.03 6.34
N GLY A 503 21.66 12.59 5.77
CA GLY A 503 21.00 12.08 4.58
C GLY A 503 21.81 12.25 3.29
N ILE A 504 22.44 13.41 3.08
CA ILE A 504 23.23 13.67 1.85
C ILE A 504 24.41 12.70 1.72
N PRO A 505 25.25 12.47 2.75
CA PRO A 505 26.33 11.48 2.67
C PRO A 505 25.83 10.07 2.39
N LEU A 506 24.72 9.64 3.00
CA LEU A 506 24.13 8.32 2.75
C LEU A 506 23.62 8.18 1.31
N LEU A 507 22.98 9.22 0.77
CA LEU A 507 22.52 9.25 -0.63
C LEU A 507 23.69 9.25 -1.62
N ILE A 508 24.75 10.02 -1.34
CA ILE A 508 25.97 10.02 -2.15
C ILE A 508 26.62 8.64 -2.12
N MET A 509 26.75 8.03 -0.95
CA MET A 509 27.29 6.68 -0.79
C MET A 509 26.45 5.66 -1.58
N LEU A 510 25.12 5.70 -1.47
CA LEU A 510 24.22 4.83 -2.23
C LEU A 510 24.39 5.03 -3.74
N PHE A 511 24.45 6.29 -4.19
CA PHE A 511 24.66 6.62 -5.60
C PHE A 511 26.00 6.07 -6.12
N ILE A 512 27.08 6.22 -5.34
CA ILE A 512 28.40 5.68 -5.68
C ILE A 512 28.35 4.16 -5.78
N ILE A 513 27.72 3.47 -4.81
CA ILE A 513 27.58 2.00 -4.84
C ILE A 513 26.81 1.57 -6.09
N VAL A 514 25.69 2.23 -6.40
CA VAL A 514 24.88 1.92 -7.59
C VAL A 514 25.67 2.19 -8.88
N ALA A 515 26.38 3.32 -8.97
CA ALA A 515 27.20 3.67 -10.12
C ALA A 515 28.35 2.66 -10.33
N ILE A 516 29.03 2.26 -9.27
CA ILE A 516 30.06 1.22 -9.28
C ILE A 516 29.45 -0.11 -9.78
N ASN A 517 28.32 -0.54 -9.24
CA ASN A 517 27.65 -1.78 -9.66
C ASN A 517 27.22 -1.75 -11.13
N ILE A 518 26.75 -0.61 -11.63
CA ILE A 518 26.42 -0.42 -13.04
C ILE A 518 27.69 -0.52 -13.90
N LEU A 519 28.77 0.15 -13.51
CA LEU A 519 30.03 0.13 -14.23
C LEU A 519 30.70 -1.25 -14.20
N GLN A 520 30.63 -1.99 -13.09
CA GLN A 520 31.08 -3.38 -13.00
C GLN A 520 30.37 -4.28 -14.03
N ARG A 521 29.07 -4.03 -14.28
CA ARG A 521 28.27 -4.81 -15.25
C ARG A 521 28.49 -4.37 -16.69
N GLN A 522 28.55 -3.07 -16.97
CA GLN A 522 28.61 -2.55 -18.34
C GLN A 522 30.02 -2.40 -18.89
N GLN A 523 30.98 -1.94 -18.08
CA GLN A 523 32.36 -1.64 -18.50
C GLN A 523 33.36 -1.86 -17.33
N PRO A 524 33.64 -3.12 -16.94
CA PRO A 524 34.52 -3.42 -15.81
C PRO A 524 35.97 -2.96 -16.01
N ARG A 525 36.38 -2.67 -17.26
CA ARG A 525 37.71 -2.14 -17.59
C ARG A 525 37.91 -0.69 -17.15
N CYS A 526 36.84 0.10 -17.01
CA CYS A 526 36.91 1.49 -16.57
C CYS A 526 37.12 1.63 -15.06
N LEU A 527 36.97 0.56 -14.27
CA LEU A 527 37.21 0.59 -12.83
C LEU A 527 38.64 0.15 -12.47
N PRO A 528 39.25 0.78 -11.45
CA PRO A 528 40.49 0.29 -10.85
C PRO A 528 40.26 -1.12 -10.30
N THR A 529 41.30 -1.94 -10.29
CA THR A 529 41.24 -3.38 -9.98
C THR A 529 40.53 -3.70 -8.66
N ILE A 530 40.66 -2.84 -7.65
CA ILE A 530 40.05 -2.99 -6.32
C ILE A 530 38.52 -2.85 -6.35
N LEU A 531 37.97 -2.04 -7.25
CA LEU A 531 36.52 -1.77 -7.31
C LEU A 531 35.81 -2.67 -8.35
N ARG A 532 36.52 -3.59 -9.02
CA ARG A 532 35.92 -4.50 -10.01
C ARG A 532 35.06 -5.58 -9.35
N SER A 533 35.38 -5.93 -8.11
CA SER A 533 34.57 -6.79 -7.24
C SER A 533 34.52 -6.20 -5.84
N TRP A 534 33.51 -6.60 -5.06
CA TRP A 534 33.38 -6.19 -3.65
C TRP A 534 34.15 -7.12 -2.70
N ASP A 535 35.03 -7.99 -3.22
CA ASP A 535 35.75 -9.01 -2.43
C ASP A 535 36.75 -8.43 -1.43
N PHE A 536 37.09 -7.14 -1.56
CA PHE A 536 37.90 -6.43 -0.58
C PHE A 536 37.13 -6.16 0.73
N LEU A 537 35.80 -6.17 0.70
CA LEU A 537 34.97 -6.01 1.89
C LEU A 537 34.84 -7.33 2.65
N PRO A 538 34.62 -7.30 3.98
CA PRO A 538 34.32 -8.50 4.74
C PRO A 538 33.09 -9.24 4.18
N LEU A 539 33.10 -10.58 4.21
CA LEU A 539 32.02 -11.44 3.69
C LEU A 539 30.62 -11.03 4.14
N TRP A 540 30.46 -10.56 5.39
CA TRP A 540 29.16 -10.13 5.93
C TRP A 540 28.61 -8.83 5.28
N ALA A 541 29.47 -8.05 4.62
CA ALA A 541 29.12 -6.77 4.00
C ALA A 541 28.77 -6.91 2.51
N HIS A 542 29.18 -8.00 1.86
CA HIS A 542 28.91 -8.24 0.43
C HIS A 542 28.20 -9.58 0.13
N SER A 543 27.99 -10.44 1.13
CA SER A 543 27.22 -11.69 1.03
C SER A 543 26.28 -11.89 2.21
N LEU A 544 25.09 -12.44 1.94
CA LEU A 544 24.09 -12.81 2.94
C LEU A 544 24.31 -14.22 3.52
N ALA A 545 25.20 -15.03 2.95
CA ALA A 545 25.44 -16.41 3.38
C ALA A 545 25.85 -16.55 4.86
N PRO A 546 26.74 -15.70 5.43
CA PRO A 546 27.10 -15.79 6.85
C PRO A 546 25.90 -15.56 7.77
N TRP A 547 25.01 -14.64 7.39
CA TRP A 547 23.78 -14.34 8.15
C TRP A 547 22.76 -15.47 8.06
N ASP A 548 22.66 -16.12 6.90
CA ASP A 548 21.77 -17.26 6.72
C ASP A 548 22.15 -18.43 7.64
N SER A 549 23.44 -18.73 7.79
CA SER A 549 23.91 -19.74 8.74
C SER A 549 23.54 -19.40 10.20
N VAL A 550 23.66 -18.13 10.59
CA VAL A 550 23.29 -17.67 11.95
C VAL A 550 21.77 -17.79 12.16
N VAL A 551 20.97 -17.34 11.21
CA VAL A 551 19.51 -17.41 11.29
C VAL A 551 19.03 -18.85 11.27
N ALA A 552 19.62 -19.71 10.46
CA ALA A 552 19.32 -21.15 10.43
C ALA A 552 19.62 -21.80 11.79
N LEU A 553 20.74 -21.46 12.43
CA LEU A 553 21.10 -21.94 13.76
C LEU A 553 20.11 -21.47 14.85
N ILE A 554 19.72 -20.20 14.82
CA ILE A 554 18.73 -19.62 15.75
C ILE A 554 17.37 -20.29 15.55
N THR A 555 16.93 -20.42 14.29
CA THR A 555 15.64 -21.03 13.95
C THR A 555 15.62 -22.51 14.33
N ALA A 556 16.70 -23.25 14.10
CA ALA A 556 16.82 -24.64 14.51
C ALA A 556 16.74 -24.80 16.04
N LYS A 557 17.41 -23.94 16.81
CA LYS A 557 17.31 -23.93 18.29
C LYS A 557 15.91 -23.58 18.79
N SER A 558 15.21 -22.66 18.14
CA SER A 558 13.82 -22.31 18.47
C SER A 558 12.80 -23.38 18.06
N CYS A 559 13.14 -24.26 17.12
CA CYS A 559 12.27 -25.33 16.62
C CYS A 559 12.52 -26.71 17.27
N CYS A 560 13.52 -26.84 18.15
CA CYS A 560 13.85 -28.08 18.88
C CYS A 560 12.74 -28.60 19.82
N CYS A 561 11.61 -27.92 19.95
CA CYS A 561 10.46 -28.40 20.72
C CYS A 561 9.40 -29.16 19.91
N CYS A 562 9.56 -29.34 18.59
CA CYS A 562 8.57 -30.07 17.77
C CYS A 562 9.14 -31.34 17.14
N LYS A 563 8.62 -32.51 17.58
CA LYS A 563 8.91 -33.87 17.06
C LYS A 563 8.58 -34.10 15.58
N CYS A 564 8.04 -33.11 14.86
CA CYS A 564 7.59 -33.22 13.47
C CYS A 564 8.66 -32.92 12.41
N CYS A 565 9.81 -32.34 12.77
CA CYS A 565 10.80 -31.89 11.78
C CYS A 565 11.71 -32.99 11.24
N LEU A 566 11.76 -34.17 11.88
CA LEU A 566 12.61 -35.28 11.44
C LEU A 566 12.03 -36.08 10.27
N VAL A 567 10.73 -35.96 9.99
CA VAL A 567 10.08 -36.77 8.92
C VAL A 567 10.09 -36.06 7.57
N ALA A 568 10.20 -34.72 7.54
CA ALA A 568 10.16 -33.94 6.29
C ALA A 568 11.50 -33.92 5.52
N ALA A 569 12.61 -34.30 6.16
CA ALA A 569 13.93 -34.28 5.52
C ALA A 569 14.21 -35.49 4.62
N ASP A 570 13.51 -36.61 4.81
CA ASP A 570 13.84 -37.89 4.16
C ASP A 570 13.05 -38.14 2.86
N GLU A 571 11.92 -37.46 2.63
CA GLU A 571 11.09 -37.67 1.44
C GLU A 571 11.48 -36.81 0.22
N GLN A 572 12.34 -35.79 0.39
CA GLN A 572 12.70 -34.85 -0.68
C GLN A 572 13.95 -35.24 -1.49
N ASP A 573 14.77 -36.18 -1.02
CA ASP A 573 16.06 -36.50 -1.67
C ASP A 573 15.99 -37.65 -2.70
N HIS A 574 14.81 -38.26 -2.90
CA HIS A 574 14.67 -39.50 -3.68
C HIS A 574 14.11 -39.35 -5.10
N LYS A 575 13.77 -38.15 -5.58
CA LYS A 575 13.14 -37.97 -6.92
C LYS A 575 14.02 -37.44 -8.05
N ASP A 576 15.23 -36.95 -7.79
CA ASP A 576 16.07 -36.34 -8.82
C ASP A 576 17.43 -37.06 -8.98
N LYS A 577 17.42 -38.30 -9.49
CA LYS A 577 18.63 -38.98 -9.98
C LYS A 577 18.33 -39.85 -11.22
N GLU A 578 18.65 -39.35 -12.41
CA GLU A 578 19.03 -40.18 -13.56
C GLU A 578 20.53 -39.97 -13.90
N PRO A 579 21.25 -40.97 -14.44
CA PRO A 579 22.71 -40.98 -14.45
C PRO A 579 23.30 -40.38 -15.73
N MET A 580 24.31 -39.50 -15.60
CA MET A 580 25.05 -38.92 -16.72
C MET A 580 26.40 -39.63 -16.91
N GLY A 581 26.63 -40.11 -18.13
CA GLY A 581 27.89 -40.72 -18.59
C GLY A 581 28.97 -39.69 -18.92
N THR A 582 30.22 -40.11 -18.70
CA THR A 582 31.46 -39.34 -18.70
C THR A 582 31.88 -38.81 -20.08
N LYS A 583 32.14 -37.50 -20.22
CA LYS A 583 33.05 -36.93 -21.23
C LYS A 583 33.83 -35.73 -20.66
N LYS A 584 35.13 -35.68 -21.00
CA LYS A 584 36.12 -34.69 -20.58
C LYS A 584 36.00 -33.41 -21.42
N ASP A 585 35.94 -32.25 -20.77
CA ASP A 585 36.05 -30.95 -21.44
C ASP A 585 37.42 -30.29 -21.21
N LEU A 586 37.94 -29.72 -22.29
CA LEU A 586 39.11 -28.85 -22.37
C LEU A 586 38.79 -27.46 -21.78
N MET A 587 39.73 -26.91 -21.00
CA MET A 587 39.63 -25.56 -20.46
C MET A 587 39.91 -24.47 -21.50
N VAL A 588 38.98 -23.52 -21.60
CA VAL A 588 39.22 -22.15 -22.06
C VAL A 588 38.74 -21.23 -20.95
N GLU A 589 39.66 -20.51 -20.31
CA GLU A 589 39.36 -19.56 -19.24
C GLU A 589 38.72 -18.28 -19.82
N MET A 590 37.47 -18.03 -19.45
CA MET A 590 36.81 -16.73 -19.59
C MET A 590 36.62 -16.13 -18.19
N TYR A 591 37.09 -14.90 -18.00
CA TYR A 591 37.06 -14.17 -16.73
C TYR A 591 35.62 -13.78 -16.36
N ASP A 592 35.01 -14.52 -15.44
CA ASP A 592 33.70 -14.20 -14.84
C ASP A 592 33.86 -13.57 -13.44
N ASN A 593 33.04 -12.56 -13.17
CA ASN A 593 32.96 -11.84 -11.89
C ASN A 593 32.05 -12.62 -10.90
N PRO A 594 32.49 -13.01 -9.69
CA PRO A 594 31.71 -13.88 -8.79
C PRO A 594 30.51 -13.21 -8.11
N ALA A 595 30.27 -11.90 -8.30
CA ALA A 595 29.22 -11.18 -7.58
C ALA A 595 27.78 -11.48 -8.05
N MET A 596 27.59 -12.29 -9.10
CA MET A 596 26.28 -12.79 -9.51
C MET A 596 26.37 -14.20 -10.12
N SER A 597 26.50 -15.22 -9.28
CA SER A 597 26.16 -16.59 -9.70
C SER A 597 25.76 -17.43 -8.49
N ALA A 598 24.46 -17.48 -8.20
CA ALA A 598 23.89 -18.42 -7.23
C ALA A 598 23.96 -19.89 -7.72
N GLU A 599 24.40 -20.12 -8.96
CA GLU A 599 24.39 -21.45 -9.58
C GLU A 599 25.69 -22.25 -9.39
N ARG A 600 26.80 -21.63 -8.96
CA ARG A 600 28.09 -22.34 -8.80
C ARG A 600 28.33 -22.91 -7.38
N GLU A 601 27.61 -22.45 -6.35
CA GLU A 601 27.86 -22.87 -4.96
C GLU A 601 27.37 -24.31 -4.66
N VAL A 602 26.32 -24.78 -5.33
CA VAL A 602 25.74 -26.13 -5.13
C VAL A 602 26.69 -27.26 -5.53
N TYR A 603 27.60 -27.02 -6.49
CA TYR A 603 28.55 -28.04 -6.96
C TYR A 603 29.82 -28.13 -6.08
N SER A 604 30.18 -27.03 -5.41
CA SER A 604 31.32 -27.00 -4.48
C SER A 604 30.96 -27.57 -3.11
N GLU A 605 29.73 -27.32 -2.62
CA GLU A 605 29.21 -27.87 -1.36
C GLU A 605 29.23 -29.41 -1.34
N LYS A 606 28.76 -30.08 -2.41
CA LYS A 606 28.77 -31.55 -2.49
C LYS A 606 30.17 -32.17 -2.42
N LYS A 607 31.20 -31.46 -2.90
CA LYS A 607 32.59 -31.96 -2.88
C LYS A 607 33.25 -31.76 -1.53
N MET A 608 32.89 -30.67 -0.82
CA MET A 608 33.41 -30.37 0.51
C MET A 608 32.73 -31.22 1.59
N GLU A 609 31.40 -31.40 1.54
CA GLU A 609 30.67 -32.31 2.45
C GLU A 609 31.14 -33.77 2.30
N SER A 610 31.42 -34.23 1.08
CA SER A 610 31.96 -35.58 0.86
C SER A 610 33.37 -35.78 1.43
N SER A 611 34.18 -34.72 1.54
CA SER A 611 35.52 -34.80 2.13
C SER A 611 35.47 -34.76 3.67
N ILE A 612 34.55 -33.98 4.23
CA ILE A 612 34.38 -33.84 5.69
C ILE A 612 33.75 -35.11 6.29
N LEU A 613 32.82 -35.76 5.58
CA LEU A 613 32.23 -37.03 6.00
C LEU A 613 33.21 -38.22 5.98
N LYS A 614 34.31 -38.13 5.20
CA LYS A 614 35.37 -39.15 5.16
C LYS A 614 36.46 -38.95 6.20
N SER A 615 36.58 -37.76 6.79
CA SER A 615 37.58 -37.47 7.84
C SER A 615 37.10 -37.76 9.27
N THR A 616 35.82 -38.08 9.47
CA THR A 616 35.23 -38.41 10.78
C THR A 616 34.95 -39.91 10.98
N GLN A 617 35.40 -40.75 10.06
CA GLN A 617 35.50 -42.21 10.25
C GLN A 617 36.96 -42.66 10.17
N LEU A 618 37.71 -42.38 11.24
CA LEU A 618 38.88 -43.15 11.70
C LEU A 618 39.19 -42.79 13.16
#